data_AF-A0A507EX73-F1
#
_entry.id   AF-A0A507EX73-F1
#
_cell.length_a   1.000
_cell.length_b   1.000
_cell.length_c   1.000
_cell.angle_alpha   90.00
_cell.angle_beta   90.00
_cell.angle_gamma   90.00
#
_symmetry.space_group_name_H-M   'P 1'
#
loop_
_entity.id
_entity.type
_entity.pdbx_description
1 polymer ?
#
loop_
_entity_poly.entity_id
_entity_poly.type
_entity_poly.pdbx_seq_one_letter_code
_entity_poly.pdbx_strand_id
1 'polypeptide(L)'
;MQRDEVMDWFQRKLNRAPEAADIYKVAKEFYQLGAYSRALLCLQQYITMPNSTLPGRHLLAYCHLNLGEVEKALQQFKKCVKDGYFEDWQLVVELTIEMEDKRRMEDERVFGTVLVE
;
A
#
# COMPACT_ATOMS: atom_id res chain seq x y z
N MET A 1 -10.15 -10.18 -10.61
CA MET A 1 -8.70 -10.02 -10.75
C MET A 1 -8.08 -10.34 -9.41
N GLN A 2 -7.59 -11.55 -9.27
CA GLN A 2 -6.68 -11.93 -8.21
C GLN A 2 -5.24 -11.58 -8.62
N ARG A 3 -4.29 -11.61 -7.69
CA ARG A 3 -2.89 -11.25 -7.97
C ARG A 3 -2.31 -12.07 -9.13
N ASP A 4 -2.63 -13.35 -9.19
CA ASP A 4 -2.12 -14.29 -10.21
C ASP A 4 -2.72 -14.02 -11.60
N GLU A 5 -3.87 -13.33 -11.68
CA GLU A 5 -4.54 -12.98 -12.94
C GLU A 5 -4.05 -11.67 -13.55
N VAL A 6 -3.25 -10.88 -12.81
CA VAL A 6 -2.78 -9.57 -13.27
C VAL A 6 -1.93 -9.73 -14.53
N MET A 7 -0.96 -10.64 -14.51
CA MET A 7 -0.03 -10.84 -15.63
C MET A 7 -0.75 -11.32 -16.90
N ASP A 8 -1.70 -12.24 -16.74
CA ASP A 8 -2.53 -12.75 -17.85
C ASP A 8 -3.39 -11.64 -18.48
N TRP A 9 -3.98 -10.77 -17.65
CA TRP A 9 -4.77 -9.64 -18.12
C TRP A 9 -3.90 -8.69 -18.96
N PHE A 10 -2.71 -8.35 -18.47
CA PHE A 10 -1.77 -7.51 -19.20
C PHE A 10 -1.30 -8.17 -20.50
N GLN A 11 -0.96 -9.46 -20.47
CA GLN A 11 -0.49 -10.18 -21.65
C GLN A 11 -1.54 -10.18 -22.77
N ARG A 12 -2.82 -10.42 -22.43
CA ARG A 12 -3.93 -10.34 -23.38
C ARG A 12 -4.13 -8.92 -23.91
N LYS A 13 -3.95 -7.90 -23.07
CA LYS A 13 -4.19 -6.51 -23.45
C LYS A 13 -3.08 -5.91 -24.31
N LEU A 14 -1.83 -6.28 -24.04
CA LEU A 14 -0.65 -5.74 -24.71
C LEU A 14 -0.16 -6.60 -25.88
N ASN A 15 -0.62 -7.85 -25.97
CA ASN A 15 -0.13 -8.85 -26.92
C ASN A 15 1.40 -9.08 -26.81
N ARG A 16 1.94 -8.93 -25.60
CA ARG A 16 3.34 -9.23 -25.21
C ARG A 16 3.42 -9.39 -23.69
N ALA A 17 4.55 -9.88 -23.19
CA ALA A 17 4.83 -9.85 -21.75
C ALA A 17 4.84 -8.39 -21.26
N PRO A 18 4.12 -8.05 -20.16
CA PRO A 18 4.20 -6.72 -19.58
C PRO A 18 5.53 -6.49 -18.88
N GLU A 19 5.99 -5.25 -18.95
CA GLU A 19 7.14 -4.77 -18.20
C GLU A 19 6.67 -3.99 -16.96
N ALA A 20 7.60 -3.74 -16.04
CA ALA A 20 7.28 -3.01 -14.80
C ALA A 20 6.65 -1.64 -15.09
N ALA A 21 7.11 -0.95 -16.14
CA ALA A 21 6.56 0.34 -16.56
C ALA A 21 5.09 0.26 -16.99
N ASP A 22 4.68 -0.81 -17.69
CA ASP A 22 3.29 -1.02 -18.10
C ASP A 22 2.38 -1.18 -16.88
N ILE A 23 2.83 -2.01 -15.92
CA ILE A 23 2.06 -2.29 -14.70
C ILE A 23 1.96 -1.04 -13.83
N TYR A 24 3.05 -0.30 -13.65
CA TYR A 24 3.05 0.93 -12.87
C TYR A 24 2.13 1.99 -13.48
N LYS A 25 2.14 2.14 -14.81
CA LYS A 25 1.26 3.09 -15.50
C LYS A 25 -0.21 2.81 -15.21
N VAL A 26 -0.65 1.57 -15.42
CA VAL A 26 -2.05 1.18 -15.17
C VAL A 26 -2.40 1.25 -13.68
N ALA A 27 -1.49 0.87 -12.78
CA ALA A 27 -1.69 1.03 -11.35
C ALA A 27 -1.93 2.49 -10.95
N LYS A 28 -1.14 3.41 -11.52
CA LYS A 28 -1.28 4.86 -11.29
C LYS A 28 -2.61 5.38 -11.83
N GLU A 29 -3.04 4.93 -12.99
CA GLU A 29 -4.36 5.26 -13.54
C GLU A 29 -5.49 4.76 -12.62
N PHE A 30 -5.43 3.52 -12.14
CA PHE A 30 -6.41 3.01 -11.16
C PHE A 30 -6.41 3.83 -9.88
N TYR A 31 -5.25 4.22 -9.37
CA TYR A 31 -5.15 5.06 -8.17
C TYR A 31 -5.81 6.43 -8.39
N GLN A 32 -5.55 7.08 -9.53
CA GLN A 32 -6.14 8.37 -9.88
C GLN A 32 -7.67 8.30 -10.04
N LEU A 33 -8.20 7.14 -10.43
CA LEU A 33 -9.64 6.87 -10.51
C LEU A 33 -10.26 6.49 -9.15
N GLY A 34 -9.49 6.45 -8.07
CA GLY A 34 -9.94 5.98 -6.75
C GLY A 34 -10.16 4.47 -6.67
N ALA A 35 -9.75 3.71 -7.70
CA ALA A 35 -9.87 2.26 -7.73
C ALA A 35 -8.73 1.58 -6.96
N TYR A 36 -8.59 1.92 -5.67
CA TYR A 36 -7.44 1.56 -4.83
C TYR A 36 -7.21 0.05 -4.74
N SER A 37 -8.26 -0.78 -4.65
CA SER A 37 -8.10 -2.24 -4.62
C SER A 37 -7.51 -2.80 -5.91
N ARG A 38 -7.80 -2.20 -7.07
CA ARG A 38 -7.22 -2.62 -8.36
C ARG A 38 -5.78 -2.13 -8.50
N ALA A 39 -5.53 -0.88 -8.11
CA ALA A 39 -4.17 -0.33 -8.04
C ALA A 39 -3.27 -1.18 -7.14
N LEU A 40 -3.78 -1.57 -5.96
CA LEU A 40 -3.10 -2.43 -5.01
C LEU A 40 -2.65 -3.75 -5.65
N LEU A 41 -3.54 -4.45 -6.36
CA LEU A 41 -3.21 -5.71 -7.03
C LEU A 41 -2.10 -5.54 -8.07
N CYS A 42 -2.19 -4.50 -8.90
CA CYS A 42 -1.15 -4.19 -9.87
C CYS A 42 0.18 -3.86 -9.19
N LEU A 43 0.17 -3.08 -8.11
CA LEU A 43 1.39 -2.67 -7.42
C LEU A 43 2.04 -3.80 -6.64
N GLN A 44 1.26 -4.75 -6.09
CA GLN A 44 1.78 -5.96 -5.47
C GLN A 44 2.53 -6.86 -6.46
N GLN A 45 2.13 -6.84 -7.73
CA GLN A 45 2.87 -7.50 -8.80
C GLN A 45 4.07 -6.66 -9.24
N TYR A 46 3.91 -5.33 -9.37
CA TYR A 46 4.99 -4.42 -9.76
C TYR A 46 6.22 -4.56 -8.86
N ILE A 47 6.04 -4.55 -7.53
CA ILE A 47 7.17 -4.58 -6.58
C ILE A 47 7.97 -5.89 -6.59
N THR A 48 7.50 -6.93 -7.27
CA THR A 48 8.27 -8.19 -7.45
C THR A 48 9.08 -8.20 -8.75
N MET A 49 8.97 -7.16 -9.58
CA MET A 49 9.64 -7.10 -10.88
C MET A 49 11.06 -6.50 -10.77
N PRO A 50 12.02 -6.92 -11.61
CA PRO A 50 13.41 -6.45 -11.56
C PRO A 50 13.61 -4.94 -11.71
N ASN A 51 12.74 -4.28 -12.47
CA ASN A 51 12.83 -2.83 -12.74
C ASN A 51 11.83 -2.01 -11.91
N SER A 52 11.39 -2.56 -10.78
CA SER A 52 10.51 -1.84 -9.86
C SER A 52 11.27 -0.77 -9.08
N THR A 53 10.61 0.35 -8.81
CA THR A 53 11.20 1.53 -8.18
C THR A 53 10.42 1.95 -6.94
N LEU A 54 11.07 2.72 -6.05
CA LEU A 54 10.47 3.19 -4.80
C LEU A 54 9.16 3.97 -4.98
N PRO A 55 8.97 4.83 -6.01
CA PRO A 55 7.67 5.45 -6.30
C PRO A 55 6.50 4.47 -6.42
N GLY A 56 6.71 3.25 -6.92
CA GLY A 56 5.65 2.24 -6.97
C GLY A 56 5.34 1.63 -5.61
N ARG A 57 6.36 1.43 -4.75
CA ARG A 57 6.14 0.98 -3.36
C ARG A 57 5.48 2.07 -2.52
N HIS A 58 5.83 3.33 -2.75
CA HIS A 58 5.17 4.50 -2.18
C HIS A 58 3.69 4.54 -2.57
N LEU A 59 3.38 4.38 -3.85
CA LEU A 59 1.99 4.34 -4.33
C LEU A 59 1.22 3.14 -3.75
N LEU A 60 1.87 2.00 -3.52
CA LEU A 60 1.28 0.83 -2.86
C LEU A 60 0.88 1.16 -1.41
N ALA A 61 1.74 1.89 -0.69
CA ALA A 61 1.47 2.34 0.67
C ALA A 61 0.24 3.28 0.72
N TYR A 62 0.13 4.21 -0.24
CA TYR A 62 -1.06 5.04 -0.40
C TYR A 62 -2.33 4.23 -0.73
N CYS A 63 -2.23 3.18 -1.54
CA CYS A 63 -3.38 2.31 -1.79
C CYS A 63 -3.85 1.64 -0.48
N HIS A 64 -2.93 1.16 0.36
CA HIS A 64 -3.27 0.63 1.68
C HIS A 64 -3.94 1.68 2.58
N LEU A 65 -3.43 2.93 2.63
CA LEU A 65 -4.06 4.01 3.41
C LEU A 65 -5.49 4.30 2.96
N ASN A 66 -5.71 4.44 1.66
CA ASN A 66 -7.04 4.75 1.12
C ASN A 66 -8.04 3.58 1.30
N LEU A 67 -7.55 2.38 1.56
CA LEU A 67 -8.37 1.20 1.91
C LEU A 67 -8.54 1.02 3.43
N GLY A 68 -8.01 1.93 4.25
CA GLY A 68 -8.06 1.85 5.71
C GLY A 68 -7.09 0.84 6.33
N GLU A 69 -6.17 0.29 5.55
CA GLU A 69 -5.19 -0.71 5.99
C GLU A 69 -3.91 -0.03 6.52
N VAL A 70 -4.07 0.74 7.60
CA VAL A 70 -3.04 1.64 8.15
C VAL A 70 -1.73 0.91 8.49
N GLU A 71 -1.80 -0.26 9.11
CA GLU A 71 -0.61 -1.04 9.51
C GLU A 71 0.21 -1.48 8.29
N LYS A 72 -0.48 -1.90 7.22
CA LYS A 72 0.16 -2.32 5.97
C LYS A 72 0.78 -1.13 5.27
N ALA A 73 0.10 0.01 5.25
CA ALA A 73 0.65 1.25 4.70
C ALA A 73 1.94 1.66 5.42
N LEU A 74 1.91 1.72 6.76
CA LEU A 74 3.07 2.06 7.58
C LEU A 74 4.25 1.12 7.31
N GLN A 75 3.99 -0.18 7.16
CA GLN A 75 5.03 -1.16 6.81
C GLN A 75 5.70 -0.84 5.47
N GLN A 76 4.94 -0.43 4.45
CA GLN A 76 5.49 -0.08 3.15
C GLN A 76 6.26 1.25 3.18
N PHE A 77 5.73 2.29 3.84
CA PHE A 77 6.43 3.56 4.00
C PHE A 77 7.76 3.40 4.75
N LYS A 78 7.81 2.60 5.82
CA LYS A 78 9.06 2.28 6.52
C LYS A 78 10.12 1.65 5.60
N LYS A 79 9.70 0.77 4.68
CA LYS A 79 10.60 0.18 3.67
C LYS A 79 11.08 1.23 2.69
N CYS A 80 10.19 2.07 2.17
CA CYS A 80 10.55 3.19 1.29
C CYS A 80 11.61 4.10 1.91
N VAL A 81 11.39 4.57 3.15
CA VAL A 81 12.36 5.42 3.87
C VAL A 81 13.70 4.71 4.06
N LYS A 82 13.67 3.44 4.48
CA LYS A 82 14.87 2.62 4.66
C LYS A 82 15.69 2.49 3.38
N ASP A 83 15.01 2.39 2.24
CA ASP A 83 15.64 2.22 0.93
C ASP A 83 16.00 3.57 0.24
N GLY A 84 15.83 4.70 0.95
CA GLY A 84 16.29 6.03 0.51
C GLY A 84 15.20 6.97 -0.01
N TYR A 85 13.93 6.61 0.10
CA TYR A 85 12.80 7.48 -0.27
C TYR A 85 12.35 8.33 0.94
N PHE A 86 13.11 9.38 1.25
CA PHE A 86 12.92 10.17 2.47
C PHE A 86 11.65 11.04 2.49
N GLU A 87 10.99 11.24 1.34
CA GLU A 87 9.69 11.92 1.25
C GLU A 87 8.62 11.24 2.13
N ASP A 88 8.79 9.96 2.45
CA ASP A 88 7.85 9.18 3.25
C ASP A 88 8.06 9.31 4.77
N TRP A 89 9.13 9.98 5.23
CA TRP A 89 9.46 10.02 6.66
C TRP A 89 8.35 10.67 7.50
N GLN A 90 7.76 11.76 7.00
CA GLN A 90 6.64 12.42 7.68
C GLN A 90 5.46 11.46 7.86
N LEU A 91 5.09 10.71 6.81
CA LEU A 91 4.01 9.72 6.88
C LEU A 91 4.32 8.60 7.87
N VAL A 92 5.57 8.16 7.95
CA VAL A 92 5.97 7.15 8.95
C VAL A 92 5.75 7.67 10.37
N VAL A 93 6.10 8.92 10.65
CA VAL A 93 5.91 9.52 11.98
C VAL A 93 4.42 9.66 12.30
N GLU A 94 3.65 10.27 11.40
CA GLU A 94 2.21 10.51 11.59
C GLU A 94 1.44 9.22 11.85
N LEU A 95 1.63 8.21 10.99
CA LEU A 95 0.93 6.93 11.15
C LEU A 95 1.39 6.15 12.38
N THR A 96 2.64 6.32 12.82
CA THR A 96 3.11 5.69 14.07
C THR A 96 2.40 6.29 15.28
N ILE A 97 2.25 7.62 15.31
CA ILE A 97 1.52 8.31 16.38
C ILE A 97 0.05 7.89 16.37
N GLU A 98 -0.61 7.92 15.21
CA GLU A 98 -2.02 7.52 15.08
C GLU A 98 -2.26 6.09 15.59
N MET A 99 -1.35 5.15 15.27
CA MET A 99 -1.44 3.78 15.75
C MET A 99 -1.27 3.66 17.27
N GLU A 100 -0.33 4.41 17.85
CA GLU A 100 -0.14 4.41 19.31
C GLU A 100 -1.34 4.99 20.04
N ASP A 101 -1.92 6.07 19.51
CA ASP A 101 -3.13 6.68 20.07
C ASP A 101 -4.32 5.74 20.00
N LYS A 102 -4.53 5.06 18.86
CA LYS A 102 -5.59 4.02 18.74
C LYS A 102 -5.39 2.91 19.75
N ARG A 103 -4.17 2.40 19.92
CA ARG A 103 -3.88 1.34 20.90
C ARG A 103 -4.19 1.79 22.33
N ARG A 104 -3.81 3.02 22.71
CA ARG A 104 -4.12 3.58 24.03
C ARG A 104 -5.63 3.69 24.26
N MET A 105 -6.38 4.18 23.27
CA MET A 105 -7.84 4.28 23.36
C MET A 105 -8.51 2.90 23.48
N GLU A 106 -8.00 1.89 22.77
CA GLU A 106 -8.47 0.51 22.87
C GLU A 106 -8.20 -0.07 24.27
N ASP A 107 -6.99 0.12 24.80
CA ASP A 107 -6.63 -0.32 26.15
C ASP A 107 -7.55 0.32 27.20
N GLU A 108 -7.73 1.65 27.17
CA GLU A 108 -8.62 2.38 28.08
C GLU A 108 -10.07 1.89 28.03
N ARG A 109 -10.59 1.60 26.82
CA ARG A 109 -11.93 1.06 26.64
C ARG A 109 -12.08 -0.34 27.26
N VAL A 110 -11.06 -1.19 27.11
CA VAL A 110 -11.05 -2.53 27.71
C VAL A 110 -11.03 -2.42 29.23
N PHE A 111 -10.14 -1.60 29.81
CA PHE A 111 -10.09 -1.37 31.27
C PHE A 111 -11.40 -0.80 31.81
N GLY A 112 -12.01 0.16 31.11
CA GLY A 112 -13.28 0.75 31.49
C GLY A 112 -14.46 -0.23 31.44
N THR A 113 -14.39 -1.29 30.64
CA THR A 113 -15.45 -2.32 30.58
C THR A 113 -15.31 -3.32 31.74
N VAL A 114 -14.07 -3.69 32.10
CA VAL A 114 -13.77 -4.66 33.18
C VAL A 114 -14.10 -4.12 34.58
N LEU A 115 -14.07 -2.79 34.79
CA LEU A 115 -14.36 -2.18 36.09
C LEU A 115 -15.86 -1.95 36.39
N VAL A 116 -16.74 -2.24 35.44
CA VAL A 116 -18.19 -1.97 35.53
C VAL A 116 -19.02 -3.27 35.60
N GLU A 117 -18.36 -4.44 35.60
CA GLU A 117 -18.93 -5.77 35.88
C GLU A 117 -18.60 -6.23 37.30
#